data_AF-A0ABD1M8P7-F1
#
_entry.id   AF-A0ABD1M8P7-F1
#
_cell.length_a   1.000
_cell.length_b   1.000
_cell.length_c   1.000
_cell.angle_alpha   90.00
_cell.angle_beta   90.00
_cell.angle_gamma   90.00
#
_symmetry.space_group_name_H-M   'P 1'
#
loop_
_entity.id
_entity.type
_entity.pdbx_description
1 polymer ?
#
loop_
_entity_poly.entity_id
_entity_poly.type
_entity_poly.pdbx_seq_one_letter_code
_entity_poly.pdbx_strand_id
1 'polypeptide(L)'
;MGMSPGDDDVVQIQHPTKPSDPFIVTVNCPDKTGLACDICRIILDFGLSITKGDVSTDGVWCYIVLWVMPHSLLLPMNDSYLKQRLQGICPPCLAASFYLIQQPSASSPLYLLKFCCLDRKGLLHDVTKVLSKLELSIQKVKVTTTPDGRVLDLFFITDNKELLHTKKRQDETCKRLNDVLRDSCISCELQLAGPEYECNQGISSLSPVLTEELFQCDLSDNEVRSQALSPDMTKLMKTKVTLDNSLSPAHTLVQIRCADHKGLFYDILRTFKDMNMKISYGRFSPNTMGYRDLDIFIQQKDGKKIVDPEKQSAVCSRLKLEMLHPLRVIIANRGPDIELLVANPVELSGKGRPRVFYDVTFALKTLGICVFSAEVGRHSTSEREWEVYRFLLDEKCEFQLTGCAARNEIVNRVRRTLMGW
;
A
#
# COMPACT_ATOMS: atom_id res chain seq x y z
N MET A 1 -28.37 -26.17 -14.06
CA MET A 1 -29.17 -25.37 -13.10
C MET A 1 -29.10 -23.93 -13.55
N GLY A 2 -30.26 -23.30 -13.73
CA GLY A 2 -30.41 -22.04 -14.45
C GLY A 2 -29.70 -20.86 -13.80
N MET A 3 -28.95 -20.12 -14.62
CA MET A 3 -28.51 -18.77 -14.28
C MET A 3 -29.76 -17.88 -14.23
N SER A 4 -29.99 -17.25 -13.09
CA SER A 4 -30.95 -16.16 -12.98
C SER A 4 -30.53 -15.01 -13.91
N PRO A 5 -31.40 -14.53 -14.80
CA PRO A 5 -31.11 -13.40 -15.66
C PRO A 5 -31.25 -12.10 -14.85
N GLY A 6 -30.13 -11.45 -14.53
CA GLY A 6 -30.16 -10.15 -13.84
C GLY A 6 -28.84 -9.61 -13.31
N ASP A 7 -27.69 -10.18 -13.67
CA ASP A 7 -26.41 -9.86 -13.00
C ASP A 7 -25.30 -9.55 -14.02
N ASP A 8 -25.57 -8.56 -14.88
CA ASP A 8 -24.60 -8.00 -15.86
C ASP A 8 -23.55 -7.07 -15.19
N ASP A 9 -23.47 -7.10 -13.86
CA ASP A 9 -22.53 -6.27 -13.12
C ASP A 9 -21.12 -6.86 -13.15
N VAL A 10 -20.21 -6.13 -13.82
CA VAL A 10 -18.76 -6.41 -13.89
C VAL A 10 -18.14 -6.65 -12.50
N VAL A 11 -18.68 -6.01 -11.46
CA VAL A 11 -18.22 -6.14 -10.08
C VAL A 11 -19.43 -6.33 -9.16
N GLN A 12 -19.38 -7.37 -8.34
CA GLN A 12 -20.40 -7.70 -7.34
C GLN A 12 -19.78 -7.73 -5.96
N ILE A 13 -20.49 -7.17 -4.97
CA ILE A 13 -20.08 -7.18 -3.57
C ILE A 13 -21.21 -7.82 -2.78
N GLN A 14 -20.96 -9.00 -2.22
CA GLN A 14 -21.92 -9.72 -1.39
C GLN A 14 -21.58 -9.51 0.09
N HIS A 15 -22.57 -9.08 0.84
CA HIS A 15 -22.44 -8.83 2.27
C HIS A 15 -22.52 -10.12 3.06
N PRO A 16 -21.74 -10.24 4.15
CA PRO A 16 -21.82 -11.40 5.01
C PRO A 16 -23.16 -11.41 5.77
N THR A 17 -23.69 -12.61 6.02
CA THR A 17 -24.88 -12.79 6.86
C THR A 17 -24.57 -12.69 8.36
N LYS A 18 -23.31 -12.90 8.75
CA LYS A 18 -22.81 -12.73 10.12
C LYS A 18 -21.62 -11.76 10.16
N PRO A 19 -21.45 -10.95 11.21
CA PRO A 19 -20.33 -9.99 11.30
C PRO A 19 -18.93 -10.60 11.24
N SER A 20 -18.80 -11.89 11.58
CA SER A 20 -17.55 -12.66 11.52
C SER A 20 -17.18 -13.13 10.12
N ASP A 21 -18.15 -13.13 9.20
CA ASP A 21 -17.98 -13.72 7.89
C ASP A 21 -17.42 -12.67 6.91
N PRO A 22 -16.58 -13.08 5.95
CA PRO A 22 -16.04 -12.18 4.95
C PRO A 22 -17.08 -11.68 3.95
N PHE A 23 -16.89 -10.44 3.50
CA PHE A 23 -17.53 -9.93 2.29
C PHE A 23 -16.94 -10.66 1.08
N ILE A 24 -17.76 -10.92 0.07
CA ILE A 24 -17.28 -11.56 -1.16
C ILE A 24 -17.30 -10.53 -2.27
N VAL A 25 -16.13 -10.22 -2.81
CA VAL A 25 -15.96 -9.34 -3.97
C VAL A 25 -15.69 -10.21 -5.18
N THR A 26 -16.60 -10.18 -6.14
CA THR A 26 -16.47 -10.89 -7.42
C THR A 26 -16.24 -9.87 -8.53
N VAL A 27 -15.24 -10.08 -9.37
CA VAL A 27 -14.94 -9.28 -10.55
C VAL A 27 -14.93 -10.20 -11.76
N ASN A 28 -15.74 -9.86 -12.77
CA ASN A 28 -15.82 -10.57 -14.04
C ASN A 28 -15.71 -9.55 -15.18
N CYS A 29 -14.53 -9.47 -15.80
CA CYS A 29 -14.24 -8.45 -16.81
C CYS A 29 -13.20 -8.93 -17.83
N PRO A 30 -12.97 -8.19 -18.94
CA PRO A 30 -11.89 -8.53 -19.85
C PRO A 30 -10.54 -8.45 -19.13
N ASP A 31 -9.61 -9.31 -19.52
CA ASP A 31 -8.31 -9.40 -18.87
C ASP A 31 -7.38 -8.26 -19.31
N LYS A 32 -6.54 -7.82 -18.38
CA LYS A 32 -5.38 -6.98 -18.65
C LYS A 32 -4.23 -7.41 -17.76
N THR A 33 -3.00 -7.27 -18.28
CA THR A 33 -1.81 -7.60 -17.49
C THR A 33 -1.78 -6.77 -16.20
N GLY A 34 -1.66 -7.46 -15.06
CA GLY A 34 -1.61 -6.84 -13.74
C GLY A 34 -2.97 -6.48 -13.12
N LEU A 35 -4.09 -6.86 -13.74
CA LEU A 35 -5.44 -6.57 -13.22
C LEU A 35 -5.64 -7.04 -11.76
N ALA A 36 -5.29 -8.30 -11.47
CA ALA A 36 -5.43 -8.86 -10.12
C ALA A 36 -4.61 -8.08 -9.08
N CYS A 37 -3.41 -7.62 -9.45
CA CYS A 37 -2.57 -6.77 -8.61
C CYS A 37 -3.25 -5.42 -8.35
N ASP A 38 -3.76 -4.76 -9.39
CA ASP A 38 -4.47 -3.48 -9.28
C ASP A 38 -5.72 -3.59 -8.37
N ILE A 39 -6.50 -4.67 -8.52
CA ILE A 39 -7.67 -4.98 -7.68
C ILE A 39 -7.24 -5.15 -6.22
N CYS A 40 -6.23 -5.98 -5.96
CA CYS A 40 -5.75 -6.21 -4.59
C CYS A 40 -5.23 -4.92 -3.94
N ARG A 41 -4.62 -4.03 -4.73
CA ARG A 41 -4.18 -2.70 -4.28
C ARG A 41 -5.37 -1.84 -3.83
N ILE A 42 -6.46 -1.80 -4.61
CA ILE A 42 -7.68 -1.06 -4.25
C ILE A 42 -8.27 -1.63 -2.96
N ILE A 43 -8.40 -2.95 -2.84
CA ILE A 43 -8.91 -3.59 -1.62
C ILE A 43 -8.08 -3.16 -0.39
N LEU A 44 -6.75 -3.16 -0.52
CA LEU A 44 -5.85 -2.73 0.55
C LEU A 44 -5.97 -1.22 0.87
N ASP A 45 -6.17 -0.38 -0.14
CA ASP A 45 -6.36 1.07 -0.02
C ASP A 45 -7.62 1.43 0.77
N PHE A 46 -8.70 0.65 0.57
CA PHE A 46 -9.93 0.73 1.37
C PHE A 46 -9.78 0.16 2.79
N GLY A 47 -8.58 -0.32 3.14
CA GLY A 47 -8.29 -0.88 4.46
C GLY A 47 -8.90 -2.24 4.71
N LEU A 48 -9.20 -2.98 3.65
CA LEU A 48 -9.64 -4.36 3.70
C LEU A 48 -8.44 -5.30 3.61
N SER A 49 -8.63 -6.49 4.16
CA SER A 49 -7.66 -7.59 4.14
C SER A 49 -8.27 -8.78 3.41
N ILE A 50 -7.52 -9.35 2.48
CA ILE A 50 -7.95 -10.53 1.73
C ILE A 50 -7.68 -11.76 2.59
N THR A 51 -8.72 -12.54 2.85
CA THR A 51 -8.69 -13.76 3.68
C THR A 51 -8.71 -15.03 2.85
N LYS A 52 -9.19 -14.97 1.62
CA LYS A 52 -9.14 -16.04 0.63
C LYS A 52 -9.28 -15.38 -0.75
N GLY A 53 -8.73 -15.97 -1.78
CA GLY A 53 -8.90 -15.48 -3.14
C GLY A 53 -8.74 -16.57 -4.19
N ASP A 54 -9.52 -16.47 -5.26
CA ASP A 54 -9.37 -17.27 -6.47
C ASP A 54 -9.31 -16.31 -7.66
N VAL A 55 -8.32 -16.50 -8.54
CA VAL A 55 -8.09 -15.73 -9.77
C VAL A 55 -8.00 -16.72 -10.91
N SER A 56 -8.75 -16.50 -11.98
CA SER A 56 -8.69 -17.32 -13.20
C SER A 56 -8.81 -16.42 -14.43
N THR A 57 -7.99 -16.66 -15.43
CA THR A 57 -8.06 -15.96 -16.72
C THR A 57 -7.74 -16.91 -17.87
N ASP A 58 -8.41 -16.71 -19.00
CA ASP A 58 -8.08 -17.34 -20.27
C ASP A 58 -7.20 -16.43 -21.16
N GLY A 59 -6.79 -15.27 -20.63
CA GLY A 59 -6.03 -14.23 -21.33
C GLY A 59 -6.90 -13.22 -22.07
N VAL A 60 -8.21 -13.45 -22.15
CA VAL A 60 -9.21 -12.54 -22.75
C VAL A 60 -10.19 -12.05 -21.70
N TRP A 61 -10.64 -12.93 -20.82
CA TRP A 61 -11.55 -12.69 -19.70
C TRP A 61 -10.90 -13.13 -18.39
N CYS A 62 -11.14 -12.35 -17.36
CA CYS A 62 -10.67 -12.59 -16.01
C CYS A 62 -11.85 -12.70 -15.04
N TYR A 63 -11.81 -13.74 -14.22
CA TYR A 63 -12.74 -13.99 -13.13
C TYR A 63 -11.98 -14.05 -11.80
N ILE A 64 -12.32 -13.15 -10.89
CA ILE A 64 -11.66 -12.99 -9.59
C ILE A 64 -12.70 -13.01 -8.49
N VAL A 65 -12.48 -13.84 -7.46
CA VAL A 65 -13.32 -13.89 -6.25
C VAL A 65 -12.42 -13.68 -5.04
N LEU A 66 -12.70 -12.66 -4.24
CA LEU A 66 -11.94 -12.33 -3.04
C LEU A 66 -12.86 -12.30 -1.83
N TRP A 67 -12.46 -13.02 -0.77
CA TRP A 67 -13.10 -12.95 0.54
C TRP A 67 -12.35 -11.92 1.37
N VAL A 68 -13.00 -10.81 1.68
CA VAL A 68 -12.35 -9.65 2.30
C VAL A 68 -12.96 -9.33 3.66
N MET A 69 -12.11 -8.88 4.59
CA MET A 69 -12.48 -8.47 5.94
C MET A 69 -11.90 -7.09 6.24
N PRO A 70 -12.64 -6.18 6.89
CA PRO A 70 -12.11 -4.88 7.31
C PRO A 70 -11.02 -5.07 8.36
N HIS A 71 -9.89 -4.39 8.19
CA HIS A 71 -8.79 -4.45 9.17
C HIS A 71 -9.13 -3.71 10.47
N SER A 72 -10.06 -2.77 10.43
CA SER A 72 -10.62 -2.11 11.61
C SER A 72 -12.12 -1.94 11.43
N LEU A 73 -12.91 -2.48 12.36
CA LEU A 73 -14.37 -2.40 12.38
C LEU A 73 -14.91 -0.97 12.53
N LEU A 74 -14.03 0.02 12.71
CA LEU A 74 -14.37 1.41 13.01
C LEU A 74 -14.57 2.30 11.77
N LEU A 75 -14.47 1.73 10.57
CA LEU A 75 -14.64 2.46 9.32
C LEU A 75 -15.84 1.92 8.55
N PRO A 76 -16.95 2.69 8.42
CA PRO A 76 -18.00 2.34 7.48
C PRO A 76 -17.42 2.38 6.07
N MET A 77 -17.30 1.22 5.44
CA MET A 77 -16.92 1.11 4.04
C MET A 77 -18.08 1.63 3.17
N ASN A 78 -17.76 2.42 2.16
CA ASN A 78 -18.74 2.79 1.15
C ASN A 78 -18.66 1.78 -0.01
N ASP A 79 -19.51 0.75 0.03
CA ASP A 79 -19.52 -0.35 -0.94
C ASP A 79 -19.74 0.15 -2.37
N SER A 80 -20.61 1.16 -2.55
CA SER A 80 -20.86 1.77 -3.87
C SER A 80 -19.59 2.39 -4.45
N TYR A 81 -18.78 3.04 -3.62
CA TYR A 81 -17.54 3.67 -4.06
C TYR A 81 -16.44 2.63 -4.31
N LEU A 82 -16.35 1.60 -3.47
CA LEU A 82 -15.46 0.47 -3.73
C LEU A 82 -15.78 -0.19 -5.08
N LYS A 83 -17.07 -0.48 -5.32
CA LYS A 83 -17.54 -1.04 -6.59
C LYS A 83 -17.16 -0.15 -7.77
N GLN A 84 -17.40 1.16 -7.68
CA GLN A 84 -17.03 2.13 -8.73
C GLN A 84 -15.52 2.13 -9.00
N ARG A 85 -14.68 2.06 -7.95
CA ARG A 85 -13.21 2.04 -8.09
C ARG A 85 -12.72 0.76 -8.74
N LEU A 86 -13.30 -0.39 -8.38
CA LEU A 86 -12.98 -1.67 -9.01
C LEU A 86 -13.44 -1.71 -10.47
N GLN A 87 -14.63 -1.20 -10.79
CA GLN A 87 -15.11 -1.09 -12.16
C GLN A 87 -14.22 -0.16 -13.01
N GLY A 88 -13.77 0.96 -12.44
CA GLY A 88 -12.92 1.93 -13.14
C GLY A 88 -11.55 1.40 -13.59
N ILE A 89 -11.06 0.30 -13.01
CA ILE A 89 -9.81 -0.35 -13.45
C ILE A 89 -10.03 -1.54 -14.39
N CYS A 90 -11.27 -2.01 -14.53
CA CYS A 90 -11.62 -3.08 -15.44
C CYS A 90 -11.58 -2.56 -16.89
N PRO A 91 -10.99 -3.29 -17.84
CA PRO A 91 -11.06 -2.92 -19.24
C PRO A 91 -12.52 -2.87 -19.73
N PRO A 92 -12.86 -1.97 -20.68
CA PRO A 92 -14.21 -1.88 -21.21
C PRO A 92 -14.57 -3.16 -21.98
N CYS A 93 -15.75 -3.74 -21.70
CA CYS A 93 -16.27 -4.86 -22.47
C CYS A 93 -16.55 -4.41 -23.91
N LEU A 94 -16.13 -5.19 -24.91
CA LEU A 94 -16.31 -4.88 -26.35
C LEU A 94 -17.79 -4.68 -26.76
N ALA A 95 -18.77 -5.08 -25.94
CA ALA A 95 -20.20 -4.86 -26.16
C ALA A 95 -20.68 -3.43 -25.80
N ALA A 96 -19.89 -2.66 -25.02
CA ALA A 96 -20.20 -1.28 -24.62
C ALA A 96 -19.47 -0.24 -25.49
N SER A 97 -18.98 -0.64 -26.67
CA SER A 97 -18.09 0.16 -27.53
C SER A 97 -18.75 1.33 -28.28
N PHE A 98 -20.00 1.71 -27.96
CA PHE A 98 -20.64 2.90 -28.54
C PHE A 98 -20.64 4.14 -27.63
N TYR A 99 -20.21 4.05 -26.37
CA TYR A 99 -20.03 5.23 -25.53
C TYR A 99 -18.77 5.10 -24.69
N LEU A 100 -17.89 6.11 -24.83
CA LEU A 100 -16.65 6.36 -24.08
C LEU A 100 -15.37 5.76 -24.68
N ILE A 101 -14.81 6.54 -25.61
CA ILE A 101 -13.35 6.70 -25.69
C ILE A 101 -12.93 7.25 -24.31
N GLN A 102 -12.47 6.38 -23.41
CA GLN A 102 -11.74 6.83 -22.22
C GLN A 102 -10.42 7.41 -22.72
N GLN A 103 -10.35 8.75 -22.74
CA GLN A 103 -9.09 9.46 -22.83
C GLN A 103 -8.15 8.93 -21.73
N PRO A 104 -6.83 8.86 -21.96
CA PRO A 104 -5.89 8.57 -20.87
C PRO A 104 -6.22 9.52 -19.73
N SER A 105 -6.52 8.97 -18.55
CA SER A 105 -6.88 9.75 -17.37
C SER A 105 -5.80 10.80 -17.17
N ALA A 106 -6.13 12.07 -17.41
CA ALA A 106 -5.29 13.18 -17.03
C ALA A 106 -4.93 13.00 -15.55
N SER A 107 -3.68 13.28 -15.19
CA SER A 107 -3.26 13.24 -13.78
C SER A 107 -4.28 14.02 -12.95
N SER A 108 -4.87 13.37 -11.94
CA SER A 108 -5.82 14.06 -11.06
C SER A 108 -5.15 15.33 -10.54
N PRO A 109 -5.84 16.49 -10.56
CA PRO A 109 -5.23 17.75 -10.19
C PRO A 109 -4.67 17.66 -8.76
N LEU A 110 -3.47 18.19 -8.57
CA LEU A 110 -2.83 18.27 -7.28
C LEU A 110 -3.39 19.46 -6.51
N TYR A 111 -3.86 19.23 -5.27
CA TYR A 111 -4.35 20.28 -4.40
C TYR A 111 -3.40 20.46 -3.21
N LEU A 112 -3.26 21.70 -2.76
CA LEU A 112 -2.51 22.05 -1.57
C LEU A 112 -3.50 22.37 -0.45
N LEU A 113 -3.54 21.48 0.54
CA LEU A 113 -4.19 21.70 1.82
C LEU A 113 -3.17 22.28 2.80
N LYS A 114 -3.45 23.48 3.29
CA LYS A 114 -2.66 24.14 4.33
C LYS A 114 -3.49 24.23 5.59
N PHE A 115 -2.96 23.87 6.73
CA PHE A 115 -3.58 24.27 7.99
C PHE A 115 -2.55 24.66 9.04
N CYS A 116 -2.99 25.57 9.90
CA CYS A 116 -2.23 26.05 11.05
C CYS A 116 -3.02 25.69 12.30
N CYS A 117 -2.40 24.98 13.24
CA CYS A 117 -3.06 24.61 14.49
C CYS A 117 -2.06 24.47 15.64
N LEU A 118 -2.55 24.37 16.87
CA LEU A 118 -1.70 24.04 18.04
C LEU A 118 -1.29 22.57 17.98
N ASP A 119 -0.01 22.30 18.21
CA ASP A 119 0.51 20.93 18.15
C ASP A 119 -0.06 20.07 19.29
N ARG A 120 -0.31 18.80 19.00
CA ARG A 120 -0.69 17.80 19.99
C ARG A 120 -0.30 16.40 19.56
N LYS A 121 -0.04 15.54 20.55
CA LYS A 121 0.24 14.11 20.33
C LYS A 121 -0.82 13.49 19.40
N GLY A 122 -0.36 12.92 18.29
CA GLY A 122 -1.20 12.21 17.32
C GLY A 122 -2.00 13.09 16.35
N LEU A 123 -1.78 14.41 16.31
CA LEU A 123 -2.42 15.34 15.38
C LEU A 123 -2.29 14.88 13.92
N LEU A 124 -1.06 14.60 13.48
CA LEU A 124 -0.77 14.17 12.12
C LEU A 124 -1.56 12.92 11.71
N HIS A 125 -1.71 11.96 12.62
CA HIS A 125 -2.52 10.76 12.36
C HIS A 125 -4.01 11.09 12.28
N ASP A 126 -4.53 11.96 13.15
CA ASP A 126 -5.94 12.32 13.16
C ASP A 126 -6.35 13.01 11.85
N VAL A 127 -5.49 13.91 11.35
CA VAL A 127 -5.65 14.54 10.02
C VAL A 127 -5.58 13.50 8.91
N THR A 128 -4.54 12.66 8.92
CA THR A 128 -4.37 11.59 7.91
C THR A 128 -5.56 10.63 7.89
N LYS A 129 -6.18 10.38 9.04
CA LYS A 129 -7.41 9.57 9.16
C LYS A 129 -8.61 10.24 8.51
N VAL A 130 -8.75 11.57 8.62
CA VAL A 130 -9.80 12.31 7.91
C VAL A 130 -9.57 12.27 6.40
N LEU A 131 -8.33 12.52 5.95
CA LEU A 131 -7.97 12.46 4.53
C LEU A 131 -8.24 11.07 3.94
N SER A 132 -7.83 10.00 4.63
CA SER A 132 -8.10 8.62 4.22
C SER A 132 -9.61 8.32 4.16
N LYS A 133 -10.41 8.77 5.15
CA LYS A 133 -11.88 8.63 5.12
C LYS A 133 -12.54 9.42 3.98
N LEU A 134 -11.88 10.46 3.50
CA LEU A 134 -12.32 11.27 2.39
C LEU A 134 -11.76 10.76 1.06
N GLU A 135 -11.01 9.65 1.03
CA GLU A 135 -10.42 9.12 -0.20
C GLU A 135 -9.47 10.15 -0.87
N LEU A 136 -8.81 10.96 -0.04
CA LEU A 136 -7.78 11.91 -0.45
C LEU A 136 -6.41 11.25 -0.24
N SER A 137 -5.66 11.09 -1.33
CA SER A 137 -4.33 10.49 -1.31
C SER A 137 -3.28 11.57 -1.08
N ILE A 138 -2.34 11.35 -0.16
CA ILE A 138 -1.23 12.26 0.11
C ILE A 138 -0.09 11.91 -0.86
N GLN A 139 0.28 12.85 -1.72
CA GLN A 139 1.43 12.71 -2.62
C GLN A 139 2.72 13.25 -1.98
N LYS A 140 2.59 14.39 -1.30
CA LYS A 140 3.68 15.04 -0.58
C LYS A 140 3.14 15.67 0.68
N VAL A 141 3.95 15.64 1.72
CA VAL A 141 3.66 16.32 2.97
C VAL A 141 4.88 17.11 3.37
N LYS A 142 4.65 18.27 3.96
CA LYS A 142 5.66 19.02 4.69
C LYS A 142 5.00 19.50 5.97
N VAL A 143 5.32 18.78 7.04
CA VAL A 143 4.89 19.10 8.40
C VAL A 143 6.02 19.84 9.08
N THR A 144 5.71 20.93 9.79
CA THR A 144 6.70 21.69 10.56
C THR A 144 6.09 22.26 11.82
N THR A 145 6.72 21.97 12.95
CA THR A 145 6.34 22.54 14.25
C THR A 145 7.19 23.77 14.53
N THR A 146 6.56 24.92 14.78
CA THR A 146 7.23 26.17 15.11
C THR A 146 7.55 26.25 16.61
N PRO A 147 8.57 27.03 17.03
CA PRO A 147 9.01 27.09 18.43
C PRO A 147 7.96 27.57 19.43
N ASP A 148 6.91 28.22 18.96
CA ASP A 148 5.75 28.70 19.73
C ASP A 148 4.66 27.62 19.94
N GLY A 149 4.93 26.37 19.53
CA GLY A 149 4.01 25.23 19.70
C GLY A 149 2.89 25.18 18.67
N ARG A 150 2.96 25.98 17.60
CA ARG A 150 2.07 25.85 16.44
C ARG A 150 2.66 24.89 15.41
N VAL A 151 1.78 24.33 14.58
CA VAL A 151 2.14 23.50 13.45
C VAL A 151 1.66 24.19 12.19
N LEU A 152 2.54 24.30 11.21
CA LEU A 152 2.20 24.67 9.84
C LEU A 152 2.38 23.44 8.96
N ASP A 153 1.26 22.86 8.54
CA ASP A 153 1.28 21.67 7.71
C ASP A 153 0.81 21.96 6.29
N LEU A 154 1.58 21.44 5.34
CA LEU A 154 1.31 21.51 3.92
C LEU A 154 1.14 20.09 3.38
N PHE A 155 -0.07 19.75 2.97
CA PHE A 155 -0.41 18.47 2.34
C PHE A 155 -0.71 18.69 0.86
N PHE A 156 0.06 18.03 0.02
CA PHE A 156 -0.22 17.93 -1.41
C PHE A 156 -1.03 16.66 -1.63
N ILE A 157 -2.32 16.85 -1.95
CA ILE A 157 -3.30 15.77 -2.02
C ILE A 157 -3.91 15.65 -3.41
N THR A 158 -4.22 14.42 -3.79
CA THR A 158 -5.04 14.11 -4.97
C THR A 158 -6.36 13.51 -4.52
N ASP A 159 -7.45 13.84 -5.22
CA ASP A 159 -8.78 13.33 -4.90
C ASP A 159 -9.11 12.10 -5.73
N ASN A 160 -9.24 10.94 -5.08
CA ASN A 160 -9.59 9.69 -5.76
C ASN A 160 -11.04 9.70 -6.28
N LYS A 161 -11.88 10.63 -5.80
CA LYS A 161 -13.26 10.83 -6.29
C LYS A 161 -13.35 11.83 -7.44
N GLU A 162 -12.29 12.58 -7.72
CA GLU A 162 -12.26 13.64 -8.72
C GLU A 162 -13.34 14.73 -8.51
N LEU A 163 -13.80 14.94 -7.27
CA LEU A 163 -14.84 15.91 -6.90
C LEU A 163 -14.30 17.16 -6.19
N LEU A 164 -13.00 17.19 -5.85
CA LEU A 164 -12.38 18.29 -5.09
C LEU A 164 -12.30 19.61 -5.87
N HIS A 165 -12.61 19.60 -7.17
CA HIS A 165 -12.84 20.81 -7.97
C HIS A 165 -14.14 21.54 -7.59
N THR A 166 -15.08 20.86 -6.91
CA THR A 166 -16.35 21.45 -6.48
C THR A 166 -16.23 22.11 -5.10
N LYS A 167 -16.81 23.31 -4.93
CA LYS A 167 -16.84 24.00 -3.62
C LYS A 167 -17.47 23.14 -2.53
N LYS A 168 -18.57 22.44 -2.84
CA LYS A 168 -19.25 21.54 -1.89
C LYS A 168 -18.30 20.49 -1.28
N ARG A 169 -17.41 19.90 -2.09
CA ARG A 169 -16.44 18.90 -1.62
C ARG A 169 -15.32 19.52 -0.81
N GLN A 170 -14.87 20.71 -1.20
CA GLN A 170 -13.87 21.49 -0.46
C GLN A 170 -14.41 21.88 0.91
N ASP A 171 -15.63 22.43 0.98
CA ASP A 171 -16.31 22.84 2.21
C ASP A 171 -16.52 21.65 3.15
N GLU A 172 -16.96 20.50 2.62
CA GLU A 172 -17.08 19.26 3.39
C GLU A 172 -15.73 18.81 3.95
N THR A 173 -14.66 18.89 3.15
CA THR A 173 -13.31 18.49 3.56
C THR A 173 -12.80 19.39 4.69
N CYS A 174 -12.89 20.71 4.52
CA CYS A 174 -12.50 21.68 5.54
C CYS A 174 -13.34 21.52 6.81
N LYS A 175 -14.65 21.29 6.69
CA LYS A 175 -15.52 21.04 7.85
C LYS A 175 -15.08 19.82 8.65
N ARG A 176 -14.84 18.68 7.98
CA ARG A 176 -14.41 17.44 8.67
C ARG A 176 -13.02 17.58 9.31
N LEU A 177 -12.13 18.37 8.70
CA LEU A 177 -10.84 18.68 9.30
C LEU A 177 -11.00 19.57 10.53
N ASN A 178 -11.82 20.62 10.44
CA ASN A 178 -12.13 21.50 11.57
C ASN A 178 -12.77 20.75 12.74
N ASP A 179 -13.64 19.77 12.48
CA ASP A 179 -14.24 18.93 13.54
C ASP A 179 -13.19 18.13 14.34
N VAL A 180 -12.06 17.79 13.72
CA VAL A 180 -10.95 17.05 14.34
C VAL A 180 -9.93 17.98 14.99
N LEU A 181 -9.72 19.16 14.41
CA LEU A 181 -8.81 20.18 14.94
C LEU A 181 -9.43 20.98 16.11
N ARG A 182 -10.77 21.08 16.16
CA ARG A 182 -11.55 21.80 17.19
C ARG A 182 -10.98 23.21 17.46
N ASP A 183 -10.91 23.59 18.74
CA ASP A 183 -10.43 24.89 19.21
C ASP A 183 -8.94 25.14 18.95
N SER A 184 -8.21 24.12 18.49
CA SER A 184 -6.78 24.25 18.15
C SER A 184 -6.56 24.75 16.73
N CYS A 185 -7.59 24.83 15.88
CA CYS A 185 -7.47 25.26 14.48
C CYS A 185 -7.39 26.79 14.36
N ILE A 186 -6.31 27.29 13.76
CA ILE A 186 -6.12 28.72 13.46
C ILE A 186 -6.56 29.02 12.03
N SER A 187 -6.14 28.20 11.07
CA SER A 187 -6.58 28.31 9.67
C SER A 187 -6.57 26.95 8.98
N CYS A 188 -7.46 26.78 8.00
CA CYS A 188 -7.52 25.61 7.13
C CYS A 188 -7.92 26.09 5.73
N GLU A 189 -7.00 25.98 4.78
CA GLU A 189 -7.12 26.49 3.42
C GLU A 189 -6.86 25.36 2.43
N LEU A 190 -7.73 25.25 1.42
CA LEU A 190 -7.59 24.28 0.34
C LEU A 190 -7.56 25.03 -0.98
N GLN A 191 -6.49 24.85 -1.74
CA GLN A 191 -6.28 25.50 -3.04
C GLN A 191 -5.71 24.52 -4.06
N LEU A 192 -5.87 24.82 -5.35
CA LEU A 192 -5.18 24.08 -6.41
C LEU A 192 -3.67 24.35 -6.29
N ALA A 193 -2.83 23.32 -6.37
CA ALA A 193 -1.39 23.50 -6.35
C ALA A 193 -0.94 24.16 -7.67
N GLY A 194 -0.03 25.13 -7.59
CA GLY A 194 0.55 25.76 -8.77
C GLY A 194 1.47 24.80 -9.55
N PRO A 195 1.72 25.08 -10.85
CA PRO A 195 2.56 24.24 -11.72
C PRO A 195 4.00 24.05 -11.20
N GLU A 196 4.49 24.98 -10.37
CA GLU A 196 5.79 24.89 -9.70
C GLU A 196 5.95 23.68 -8.76
N TYR A 197 4.85 23.05 -8.35
CA TYR A 197 4.86 21.88 -7.47
C TYR A 197 4.75 20.54 -8.20
N GLU A 198 4.45 20.53 -9.50
CA GLU A 198 4.38 19.30 -10.31
C GLU A 198 5.78 18.71 -10.61
N CYS A 199 6.81 19.56 -10.64
CA CYS A 199 8.19 19.22 -11.03
C CYS A 199 9.11 18.84 -9.84
N ASN A 200 8.82 19.29 -8.62
CA ASN A 200 9.65 19.04 -7.43
C ASN A 200 9.31 17.72 -6.72
N GLN A 201 9.46 16.60 -7.44
CA GLN A 201 9.17 15.23 -6.95
C GLN A 201 10.32 14.60 -6.13
N GLY A 202 11.48 15.24 -6.09
CA GLY A 202 12.65 14.77 -5.34
C GLY A 202 12.50 14.99 -3.82
N ILE A 203 12.94 13.99 -3.05
CA ILE A 203 13.15 14.11 -1.61
C ILE A 203 14.47 14.86 -1.37
N SER A 204 14.59 15.55 -0.24
CA SER A 204 15.89 15.96 0.30
C SER A 204 16.93 14.81 0.23
N SER A 205 18.17 15.08 -0.20
CA SER A 205 19.14 14.03 -0.51
C SER A 205 19.38 13.06 0.66
N LEU A 206 19.41 11.77 0.37
CA LEU A 206 19.76 10.72 1.31
C LEU A 206 21.29 10.54 1.34
N SER A 207 21.83 10.26 2.54
CA SER A 207 23.24 9.88 2.67
C SER A 207 23.50 8.55 1.92
N PRO A 208 24.65 8.38 1.24
CA PRO A 208 24.99 7.13 0.56
C PRO A 208 24.83 5.88 1.43
N VAL A 209 25.18 5.96 2.72
CA VAL A 209 25.03 4.87 3.69
C VAL A 209 23.57 4.47 3.89
N LEU A 210 22.68 5.46 4.04
CA LEU A 210 21.25 5.19 4.19
C LEU A 210 20.62 4.66 2.91
N THR A 211 21.11 5.11 1.75
CA THR A 211 20.68 4.60 0.44
C THR A 211 21.07 3.13 0.28
N GLU A 212 22.28 2.76 0.66
CA GLU A 212 22.73 1.37 0.67
C GLU A 212 21.88 0.52 1.62
N GLU A 213 21.72 0.93 2.88
CA GLU A 213 20.90 0.19 3.86
C GLU A 213 19.41 0.10 3.45
N LEU A 214 18.82 1.17 2.90
CA LEU A 214 17.42 1.18 2.50
C LEU A 214 17.16 0.41 1.22
N PHE A 215 18.11 0.33 0.28
CA PHE A 215 17.87 -0.19 -1.07
C PHE A 215 18.67 -1.43 -1.46
N GLN A 216 19.55 -1.94 -0.60
CA GLN A 216 20.22 -3.22 -0.85
C GLN A 216 19.22 -4.37 -1.02
N CYS A 217 19.38 -5.15 -2.09
CA CYS A 217 18.50 -6.26 -2.45
C CYS A 217 19.11 -7.63 -2.09
N ASP A 218 20.25 -7.65 -1.42
CA ASP A 218 20.97 -8.89 -1.16
C ASP A 218 20.48 -9.53 0.15
N LEU A 219 20.01 -10.77 0.04
CA LEU A 219 19.90 -11.70 1.17
C LEU A 219 21.31 -12.09 1.64
N SER A 220 22.13 -11.12 2.03
CA SER A 220 23.43 -11.44 2.60
C SER A 220 23.23 -11.94 4.04
N ASP A 221 23.96 -12.98 4.42
CA ASP A 221 23.98 -13.52 5.80
C ASP A 221 24.38 -12.47 6.87
N ASN A 222 24.75 -11.24 6.46
CA ASN A 222 25.18 -10.16 7.33
C ASN A 222 24.00 -9.38 7.96
N GLU A 223 22.85 -9.25 7.30
CA GLU A 223 21.63 -8.68 7.93
C GLU A 223 21.12 -9.58 9.08
N VAL A 224 21.45 -10.88 9.01
CA VAL A 224 21.13 -11.88 10.05
C VAL A 224 21.96 -11.66 11.33
N ARG A 225 23.06 -10.91 11.28
CA ARG A 225 24.02 -10.78 12.39
C ARG A 225 23.95 -9.48 13.19
N SER A 226 23.38 -8.40 12.65
CA SER A 226 23.48 -7.06 13.28
C SER A 226 22.32 -6.69 14.21
N GLN A 227 21.17 -7.36 14.10
CA GLN A 227 20.00 -7.16 14.98
C GLN A 227 19.44 -8.52 15.38
N ALA A 228 19.23 -8.77 16.68
CA ALA A 228 18.51 -9.96 17.12
C ALA A 228 17.16 -10.02 16.39
N LEU A 229 17.00 -10.98 15.47
CA LEU A 229 15.82 -11.06 14.62
C LEU A 229 14.58 -11.11 15.50
N SER A 230 13.63 -10.20 15.28
CA SER A 230 12.36 -10.25 15.99
C SER A 230 11.66 -11.59 15.68
N PRO A 231 10.81 -12.11 16.58
CA PRO A 231 10.08 -13.35 16.35
C PRO A 231 9.33 -13.37 15.02
N ASP A 232 8.83 -12.21 14.60
CA ASP A 232 8.13 -12.03 13.33
C ASP A 232 9.07 -12.21 12.12
N MET A 233 10.31 -11.70 12.19
CA MET A 233 11.31 -11.90 11.13
C MET A 233 11.73 -13.36 11.01
N THR A 234 11.92 -14.05 12.14
CA THR A 234 12.19 -15.50 12.13
C THR A 234 11.03 -16.28 11.51
N LYS A 235 9.79 -15.81 11.70
CA LYS A 235 8.60 -16.42 11.08
C LYS A 235 8.59 -16.20 9.56
N LEU A 236 8.93 -14.99 9.09
CA LEU A 236 9.03 -14.68 7.64
C LEU A 236 10.14 -15.46 6.94
N MET A 237 11.29 -15.68 7.59
CA MET A 237 12.39 -16.47 7.05
C MET A 237 12.02 -17.93 6.75
N LYS A 238 10.93 -18.45 7.33
CA LYS A 238 10.42 -19.81 7.05
C LYS A 238 9.65 -19.91 5.74
N THR A 239 9.65 -18.85 4.92
CA THR A 239 8.97 -18.83 3.63
C THR A 239 9.55 -19.87 2.68
N LYS A 240 8.68 -20.71 2.13
CA LYS A 240 9.02 -21.71 1.12
C LYS A 240 8.38 -21.33 -0.20
N VAL A 241 9.17 -21.36 -1.27
CA VAL A 241 8.72 -21.16 -2.64
C VAL A 241 9.24 -22.34 -3.44
N THR A 242 8.34 -23.04 -4.14
CA THR A 242 8.68 -24.17 -5.02
C THR A 242 8.05 -23.95 -6.39
N LEU A 243 8.75 -24.34 -7.44
CA LEU A 243 8.25 -24.28 -8.81
C LEU A 243 8.09 -25.70 -9.34
N ASP A 244 6.99 -25.95 -10.02
CA ASP A 244 6.68 -27.24 -10.64
C ASP A 244 6.16 -27.05 -12.07
N ASN A 245 6.71 -27.82 -13.00
CA ASN A 245 6.33 -27.81 -14.41
C ASN A 245 5.55 -29.08 -14.83
N SER A 246 5.28 -30.01 -13.90
CA SER A 246 4.64 -31.30 -14.17
C SER A 246 3.11 -31.24 -14.23
N LEU A 247 2.49 -30.36 -13.43
CA LEU A 247 1.02 -30.30 -13.26
C LEU A 247 0.26 -29.58 -14.38
N SER A 248 0.94 -28.92 -15.31
CA SER A 248 0.33 -28.30 -16.49
C SER A 248 1.26 -28.48 -17.67
N PRO A 249 0.80 -28.71 -18.91
CA PRO A 249 1.66 -28.75 -20.08
C PRO A 249 2.13 -27.36 -20.54
N ALA A 250 1.45 -26.28 -20.14
CA ALA A 250 1.67 -24.91 -20.64
C ALA A 250 2.09 -23.88 -19.59
N HIS A 251 1.98 -24.19 -18.29
CA HIS A 251 2.24 -23.25 -17.20
C HIS A 251 3.24 -23.78 -16.18
N THR A 252 3.96 -22.88 -15.52
CA THR A 252 4.76 -23.20 -14.33
C THR A 252 3.91 -22.92 -13.10
N LEU A 253 3.72 -23.92 -12.25
CA LEU A 253 3.08 -23.74 -10.94
C LEU A 253 4.12 -23.20 -9.96
N VAL A 254 3.78 -22.10 -9.30
CA VAL A 254 4.52 -21.56 -8.15
C VAL A 254 3.70 -21.82 -6.90
N GLN A 255 4.27 -22.58 -5.96
CA GLN A 255 3.66 -22.84 -4.67
C GLN A 255 4.41 -22.06 -3.60
N ILE A 256 3.68 -21.29 -2.82
CA ILE A 256 4.24 -20.40 -1.80
C ILE A 256 3.60 -20.74 -0.47
N ARG A 257 4.44 -20.97 0.54
CA ARG A 257 4.04 -21.05 1.94
C ARG A 257 4.79 -20.01 2.75
N CYS A 258 4.08 -19.01 3.26
CA CYS A 258 4.67 -17.88 3.97
C CYS A 258 3.84 -17.45 5.18
N ALA A 259 4.40 -16.60 6.04
CA ALA A 259 3.65 -16.02 7.14
C ALA A 259 2.61 -15.03 6.62
N ASP A 260 1.44 -15.00 7.24
CA ASP A 260 0.38 -14.06 6.85
C ASP A 260 0.75 -12.62 7.27
N HIS A 261 0.43 -11.66 6.41
CA HIS A 261 0.52 -10.23 6.72
C HIS A 261 -0.47 -9.41 5.88
N LYS A 262 -0.79 -8.22 6.36
CA LYS A 262 -1.62 -7.23 5.66
C LYS A 262 -1.05 -6.97 4.28
N GLY A 263 -1.84 -7.17 3.23
CA GLY A 263 -1.40 -6.91 1.85
C GLY A 263 -0.57 -8.02 1.20
N LEU A 264 -0.38 -9.18 1.83
CA LEU A 264 0.43 -10.29 1.30
C LEU A 264 0.10 -10.67 -0.15
N PHE A 265 -1.19 -10.82 -0.48
CA PHE A 265 -1.58 -11.20 -1.83
C PHE A 265 -1.23 -10.12 -2.86
N TYR A 266 -1.38 -8.85 -2.50
CA TYR A 266 -0.92 -7.72 -3.32
C TYR A 266 0.60 -7.76 -3.51
N ASP A 267 1.38 -7.95 -2.45
CA ASP A 267 2.86 -7.97 -2.52
C ASP A 267 3.37 -9.08 -3.46
N ILE A 268 2.74 -10.26 -3.42
CA ILE A 268 3.06 -11.40 -4.31
C ILE A 268 2.68 -11.09 -5.76
N LEU A 269 1.44 -10.64 -6.01
CA LEU A 269 0.96 -10.33 -7.35
C LEU A 269 1.74 -9.16 -7.99
N ARG A 270 2.12 -8.17 -7.18
CA ARG A 270 3.01 -7.08 -7.58
C ARG A 270 4.35 -7.63 -8.03
N THR A 271 4.95 -8.54 -7.26
CA THR A 271 6.24 -9.14 -7.63
C THR A 271 6.17 -9.86 -8.97
N PHE A 272 5.09 -10.61 -9.24
CA PHE A 272 4.88 -11.22 -10.57
C PHE A 272 4.70 -10.18 -11.68
N LYS A 273 3.94 -9.11 -11.41
CA LYS A 273 3.73 -8.00 -12.34
C LYS A 273 5.05 -7.30 -12.70
N ASP A 274 5.90 -7.01 -11.71
CA ASP A 274 7.21 -6.38 -11.91
C ASP A 274 8.16 -7.29 -12.72
N MET A 275 8.06 -8.60 -12.57
CA MET A 275 8.79 -9.59 -13.37
C MET A 275 8.19 -9.81 -14.78
N ASN A 276 7.12 -9.10 -15.16
CA ASN A 276 6.37 -9.30 -16.41
C ASN A 276 5.87 -10.74 -16.62
N MET A 277 5.48 -11.40 -15.53
CA MET A 277 4.89 -12.75 -15.57
C MET A 277 3.37 -12.65 -15.75
N LYS A 278 2.81 -13.49 -16.62
CA LYS A 278 1.37 -13.63 -16.80
C LYS A 278 0.85 -14.66 -15.82
N ILE A 279 -0.26 -14.37 -15.15
CA ILE A 279 -0.92 -15.28 -14.22
C ILE A 279 -2.17 -15.82 -14.91
N SER A 280 -2.30 -17.13 -15.01
CA SER A 280 -3.48 -17.79 -15.61
C SER A 280 -4.46 -18.28 -14.56
N TYR A 281 -3.93 -18.77 -13.43
CA TYR A 281 -4.72 -19.20 -12.28
C TYR A 281 -3.97 -18.86 -10.99
N GLY A 282 -4.69 -18.49 -9.94
CA GLY A 282 -4.14 -18.26 -8.62
C GLY A 282 -5.14 -18.61 -7.53
N ARG A 283 -4.70 -19.37 -6.53
CA ARG A 283 -5.47 -19.68 -5.33
C ARG A 283 -4.73 -19.16 -4.11
N PHE A 284 -5.39 -18.31 -3.33
CA PHE A 284 -4.93 -17.76 -2.05
C PHE A 284 -5.73 -18.40 -0.91
N SER A 285 -5.09 -19.28 -0.14
CA SER A 285 -5.78 -20.10 0.86
C SER A 285 -6.04 -19.36 2.17
N PRO A 286 -7.04 -19.80 2.95
CA PRO A 286 -7.29 -19.29 4.31
C PRO A 286 -6.08 -19.43 5.24
N ASN A 287 -6.03 -18.58 6.26
CA ASN A 287 -4.94 -18.57 7.23
C ASN A 287 -5.02 -19.84 8.07
N THR A 288 -3.92 -20.59 8.11
CA THR A 288 -3.78 -21.75 8.99
C THR A 288 -2.60 -21.51 9.93
N MET A 289 -2.89 -21.29 11.22
CA MET A 289 -1.89 -21.06 12.28
C MET A 289 -0.89 -19.93 11.97
N GLY A 290 -1.35 -18.85 11.35
CA GLY A 290 -0.55 -17.69 10.99
C GLY A 290 0.26 -17.85 9.70
N TYR A 291 0.03 -18.90 8.92
CA TYR A 291 0.64 -19.16 7.61
C TYR A 291 -0.41 -19.19 6.50
N ARG A 292 0.02 -18.90 5.28
CA ARG A 292 -0.77 -18.91 4.06
C ARG A 292 -0.11 -19.79 3.03
N ASP A 293 -0.93 -20.53 2.30
CA ASP A 293 -0.53 -21.30 1.14
C ASP A 293 -1.13 -20.65 -0.12
N LEU A 294 -0.30 -20.51 -1.16
CA LEU A 294 -0.69 -20.00 -2.46
C LEU A 294 -0.23 -20.95 -3.56
N ASP A 295 -1.10 -21.19 -4.53
CA ASP A 295 -0.81 -21.93 -5.75
C ASP A 295 -1.10 -21.02 -6.95
N ILE A 296 -0.07 -20.67 -7.73
CA ILE A 296 -0.20 -19.71 -8.84
C ILE A 296 0.42 -20.31 -10.11
N PHE A 297 -0.38 -20.44 -11.17
CA PHE A 297 0.09 -20.84 -12.48
C PHE A 297 0.50 -19.62 -13.29
N ILE A 298 1.76 -19.59 -13.69
CA ILE A 298 2.36 -18.47 -14.41
C ILE A 298 2.92 -18.89 -15.77
N GLN A 299 3.06 -17.89 -16.64
CA GLN A 299 3.80 -17.94 -17.89
C GLN A 299 4.73 -16.73 -17.99
N GLN A 300 5.83 -16.92 -18.72
CA GLN A 300 6.69 -15.81 -19.12
C GLN A 300 5.97 -14.91 -20.13
N LYS A 301 6.55 -13.73 -20.40
CA LYS A 301 6.00 -12.76 -21.37
C LYS A 301 5.75 -13.37 -22.77
N ASP A 302 6.58 -14.32 -23.17
CA ASP A 302 6.47 -15.06 -24.43
C ASP A 302 5.42 -16.20 -24.42
N GLY A 303 4.69 -16.37 -23.31
CA GLY A 303 3.67 -17.40 -23.13
C GLY A 303 4.22 -18.78 -22.76
N LYS A 304 5.53 -18.92 -22.53
CA LYS A 304 6.15 -20.21 -22.18
C LYS A 304 6.29 -20.40 -20.67
N LYS A 305 6.51 -21.65 -20.28
CA LYS A 305 6.94 -22.00 -18.92
C LYS A 305 8.37 -21.56 -18.65
N ILE A 306 8.67 -21.37 -17.37
CA ILE A 306 10.05 -21.19 -16.89
C ILE A 306 10.67 -22.58 -16.76
N VAL A 307 11.46 -22.99 -17.77
CA VAL A 307 12.16 -24.30 -17.77
C VAL A 307 13.59 -24.17 -17.23
N ASP A 308 14.21 -23.02 -17.45
CA ASP A 308 15.58 -22.71 -17.05
C ASP A 308 15.71 -22.66 -15.51
N PRO A 309 16.52 -23.55 -14.89
CA PRO A 309 16.71 -23.59 -13.44
C PRO A 309 17.24 -22.28 -12.84
N GLU A 310 18.08 -21.54 -13.57
CA GLU A 310 18.62 -20.26 -13.08
C GLU A 310 17.51 -19.21 -12.98
N LYS A 311 16.62 -19.15 -13.98
CA LYS A 311 15.44 -18.28 -13.95
C LYS A 311 14.45 -18.69 -12.87
N GLN A 312 14.25 -20.00 -12.65
CA GLN A 312 13.41 -20.48 -11.56
C GLN A 312 13.99 -20.05 -10.19
N SER A 313 15.30 -20.20 -10.01
CA SER A 313 16.00 -19.76 -8.80
C SER A 313 15.89 -18.25 -8.59
N ALA A 314 16.06 -17.45 -9.65
CA ALA A 314 15.90 -16.00 -9.60
C ALA A 314 14.48 -15.58 -9.17
N VAL A 315 13.43 -16.21 -9.73
CA VAL A 315 12.03 -15.98 -9.35
C VAL A 315 11.79 -16.35 -7.89
N CYS A 316 12.27 -17.51 -7.45
CA CYS A 316 12.22 -17.95 -6.05
C CYS A 316 12.86 -16.93 -5.10
N SER A 317 14.09 -16.52 -5.39
CA SER A 317 14.86 -15.59 -4.56
C SER A 317 14.19 -14.23 -4.50
N ARG A 318 13.69 -13.72 -5.62
CA ARG A 318 12.96 -12.44 -5.66
C ARG A 318 11.69 -12.50 -4.83
N LEU A 319 10.87 -13.55 -4.99
CA LEU A 319 9.65 -13.72 -4.19
C LEU A 319 9.95 -13.80 -2.69
N LYS A 320 10.98 -14.54 -2.28
CA LYS A 320 11.40 -14.62 -0.87
C LYS A 320 11.83 -13.25 -0.32
N LEU A 321 12.64 -12.50 -1.08
CA LEU A 321 13.10 -11.17 -0.68
C LEU A 321 11.92 -10.20 -0.52
N GLU A 322 11.01 -10.14 -1.49
CA GLU A 322 9.88 -9.20 -1.48
C GLU A 322 8.85 -9.56 -0.38
N MET A 323 8.71 -10.84 -0.01
CA MET A 323 7.88 -11.26 1.12
C MET A 323 8.57 -11.03 2.48
N LEU A 324 9.90 -11.11 2.54
CA LEU A 324 10.67 -10.83 3.75
C LEU A 324 10.66 -9.34 4.08
N HIS A 325 10.78 -8.49 3.06
CA HIS A 325 10.82 -7.04 3.19
C HIS A 325 9.86 -6.32 2.22
N PRO A 326 8.52 -6.48 2.37
CA PRO A 326 7.57 -5.76 1.51
C PRO A 326 7.67 -4.24 1.67
N LEU A 327 8.04 -3.80 2.87
CA LEU A 327 8.35 -2.43 3.24
C LEU A 327 9.62 -2.46 4.10
N ARG A 328 10.49 -1.48 3.89
CA ARG A 328 11.76 -1.37 4.65
C ARG A 328 11.63 -0.24 5.65
N VAL A 329 12.03 -0.49 6.89
CA VAL A 329 11.87 0.46 8.00
C VAL A 329 13.21 0.58 8.71
N ILE A 330 13.76 1.79 8.72
CA ILE A 330 15.05 2.11 9.32
C ILE A 330 14.89 3.34 10.21
N ILE A 331 15.63 3.37 11.31
CA ILE A 331 15.76 4.55 12.17
C ILE A 331 17.22 4.98 12.18
N ALA A 332 17.46 6.25 11.90
CA ALA A 332 18.79 6.82 11.76
C ALA A 332 18.90 8.15 12.49
N ASN A 333 20.13 8.63 12.68
CA ASN A 333 20.37 9.96 13.22
C ASN A 333 20.55 10.96 12.08
N ARG A 334 19.95 12.14 12.24
CA ARG A 334 20.12 13.30 11.36
C ARG A 334 20.68 14.45 12.19
N GLY A 335 22.00 14.41 12.43
CA GLY A 335 22.63 15.30 13.40
C GLY A 335 22.20 14.94 14.83
N PRO A 336 21.66 15.88 15.63
CA PRO A 336 21.14 15.58 16.96
C PRO A 336 19.77 14.88 16.91
N ASP A 337 19.04 15.00 15.80
CA ASP A 337 17.67 14.54 15.70
C ASP A 337 17.58 13.08 15.24
N ILE A 338 16.45 12.43 15.52
CA ILE A 338 16.18 11.05 15.12
C ILE A 338 15.19 11.05 13.96
N GLU A 339 15.54 10.32 12.91
CA GLU A 339 14.75 10.21 11.68
C GLU A 339 14.32 8.75 11.47
N LEU A 340 13.01 8.53 11.33
CA LEU A 340 12.42 7.27 10.88
C LEU A 340 12.22 7.33 9.36
N LEU A 341 12.75 6.34 8.65
CA LEU A 341 12.59 6.17 7.22
C LEU A 341 11.80 4.90 6.92
N VAL A 342 10.81 5.02 6.04
CA VAL A 342 10.08 3.87 5.49
C VAL A 342 10.18 3.92 3.98
N ALA A 343 10.72 2.87 3.36
CA ALA A 343 10.79 2.73 1.90
C ALA A 343 9.73 1.74 1.40
N ASN A 344 8.95 2.21 0.43
CA ASN A 344 7.86 1.49 -0.21
C ASN A 344 8.17 1.28 -1.70
N PRO A 345 8.27 0.04 -2.19
CA PRO A 345 8.58 -0.20 -3.60
C PRO A 345 7.45 0.32 -4.49
N VAL A 346 7.83 0.99 -5.57
CA VAL A 346 6.89 1.56 -6.54
C VAL A 346 6.73 0.58 -7.70
N GLU A 347 5.48 0.26 -8.03
CA GLU A 347 5.14 -0.50 -9.23
C GLU A 347 5.54 0.24 -10.50
N LEU A 348 5.66 -0.52 -11.61
CA LEU A 348 5.72 0.05 -12.96
C LEU A 348 4.57 1.02 -13.30
N SER A 349 3.45 0.95 -12.57
CA SER A 349 2.31 1.88 -12.70
C SER A 349 2.52 3.22 -11.98
N GLY A 350 3.70 3.46 -11.36
CA GLY A 350 4.01 4.65 -10.58
C GLY A 350 3.34 4.67 -9.21
N LYS A 351 2.87 3.53 -8.72
CA LYS A 351 2.07 3.42 -7.49
C LYS A 351 2.76 2.50 -6.49
N GLY A 352 2.92 2.96 -5.25
CA GLY A 352 3.39 2.12 -4.15
C GLY A 352 2.24 1.39 -3.45
N ARG A 353 2.62 0.61 -2.43
CA ARG A 353 1.67 0.04 -1.47
C ARG A 353 0.87 1.16 -0.80
N PRO A 354 -0.47 1.08 -0.75
CA PRO A 354 -1.29 2.14 -0.18
C PRO A 354 -1.22 2.16 1.36
N ARG A 355 -1.71 3.27 1.94
CA ARG A 355 -1.86 3.49 3.40
C ARG A 355 -0.59 3.47 4.25
N VAL A 356 0.61 3.47 3.66
CA VAL A 356 1.87 3.47 4.42
C VAL A 356 1.96 4.69 5.35
N PHE A 357 1.71 5.90 4.85
CA PHE A 357 1.72 7.11 5.68
C PHE A 357 0.70 7.06 6.85
N TYR A 358 -0.50 6.52 6.59
CA TYR A 358 -1.53 6.33 7.60
C TYR A 358 -1.09 5.36 8.70
N ASP A 359 -0.52 4.22 8.32
CA ASP A 359 -0.10 3.18 9.26
C ASP A 359 1.12 3.62 10.09
N VAL A 360 2.08 4.33 9.48
CA VAL A 360 3.25 4.88 10.22
C VAL A 360 2.80 5.91 11.25
N THR A 361 1.97 6.87 10.84
CA THR A 361 1.46 7.91 11.77
C THR A 361 0.60 7.29 12.89
N PHE A 362 -0.15 6.22 12.60
CA PHE A 362 -0.89 5.46 13.61
C PHE A 362 0.04 4.78 14.63
N ALA A 363 1.12 4.15 14.16
CA ALA A 363 2.11 3.51 14.99
C ALA A 363 2.78 4.53 15.93
N LEU A 364 3.24 5.66 15.39
CA LEU A 364 3.87 6.74 16.16
C LEU A 364 2.91 7.35 17.18
N LYS A 365 1.64 7.57 16.81
CA LYS A 365 0.59 8.00 17.74
C LYS A 365 0.40 6.99 18.89
N THR A 366 0.42 5.70 18.61
CA THR A 366 0.26 4.66 19.65
C THR A 366 1.45 4.64 20.62
N LEU A 367 2.65 4.93 20.12
CA LEU A 367 3.86 5.07 20.96
C LEU A 367 3.92 6.41 21.72
N GLY A 368 2.99 7.33 21.45
CA GLY A 368 3.00 8.67 22.04
C GLY A 368 4.15 9.56 21.54
N ILE A 369 4.72 9.24 20.36
CA ILE A 369 5.82 10.00 19.74
C ILE A 369 5.24 11.09 18.85
N CYS A 370 5.70 12.33 19.05
CA CYS A 370 5.39 13.45 18.19
C CYS A 370 6.29 13.47 16.94
N VAL A 371 5.71 13.90 15.82
CA VAL A 371 6.41 14.07 14.56
C VAL A 371 6.70 15.55 14.40
N PHE A 372 7.98 15.93 14.49
CA PHE A 372 8.39 17.31 14.28
C PHE A 372 8.24 17.73 12.81
N SER A 373 8.63 16.81 11.91
CA SER A 373 8.52 17.01 10.46
C SER A 373 8.31 15.70 9.74
N ALA A 374 7.60 15.73 8.61
CA ALA A 374 7.42 14.60 7.73
C ALA A 374 7.57 15.02 6.27
N GLU A 375 8.18 14.15 5.46
CA GLU A 375 8.35 14.32 4.01
C GLU A 375 8.03 13.00 3.30
N VAL A 376 7.38 13.10 2.13
CA VAL A 376 7.19 11.97 1.20
C VAL A 376 7.73 12.39 -0.16
N GLY A 377 8.44 11.49 -0.82
CA GLY A 377 8.78 11.68 -2.23
C GLY A 377 9.29 10.42 -2.90
N ARG A 378 9.81 10.58 -4.11
CA ARG A 378 10.34 9.48 -4.93
C ARG A 378 11.86 9.41 -4.87
N HIS A 379 12.38 8.19 -4.90
CA HIS A 379 13.80 7.89 -5.03
C HIS A 379 14.00 6.76 -6.04
N SER A 380 14.75 7.02 -7.11
CA SER A 380 15.00 6.04 -8.17
C SER A 380 16.36 5.38 -7.96
N THR A 381 16.40 4.04 -7.91
CA THR A 381 17.64 3.26 -7.93
C THR A 381 17.86 2.64 -9.31
N SER A 382 18.99 1.95 -9.51
CA SER A 382 19.25 1.21 -10.75
C SER A 382 18.22 0.10 -11.02
N GLU A 383 17.61 -0.47 -9.97
CA GLU A 383 16.63 -1.54 -10.11
C GLU A 383 15.18 -1.05 -10.25
N ARG A 384 14.77 -0.06 -9.45
CA ARG A 384 13.38 0.40 -9.37
C ARG A 384 13.24 1.75 -8.67
N GLU A 385 12.02 2.30 -8.73
CA GLU A 385 11.63 3.44 -7.91
C GLU A 385 11.09 3.04 -6.54
N TRP A 386 11.29 3.94 -5.58
CA TRP A 386 10.83 3.84 -4.21
C TRP A 386 10.08 5.12 -3.81
N GLU A 387 9.02 4.95 -3.06
CA GLU A 387 8.38 6.03 -2.31
C GLU A 387 8.94 5.98 -0.89
N VAL A 388 9.64 7.04 -0.48
CA VAL A 388 10.30 7.08 0.84
C VAL A 388 9.57 8.10 1.71
N TYR A 389 9.17 7.63 2.89
CA TYR A 389 8.54 8.43 3.92
C TYR A 389 9.57 8.72 5.01
N ARG A 390 9.85 10.00 5.25
CA ARG A 390 10.79 10.47 6.27
C ARG A 390 10.00 11.13 7.38
N PHE A 391 10.31 10.79 8.62
CA PHE A 391 9.71 11.40 9.80
C PHE A 391 10.81 11.80 10.77
N LEU A 392 10.94 13.11 11.01
CA LEU A 392 11.76 13.64 12.10
C LEU A 392 10.96 13.54 13.39
N LEU A 393 11.48 12.80 14.36
CA LEU A 393 10.80 12.52 15.63
C LEU A 393 11.22 13.54 16.68
N ASP A 394 10.25 14.04 17.46
CA ASP A 394 10.53 14.98 18.55
C ASP A 394 10.97 14.22 19.83
N GLU A 395 12.17 14.53 20.31
CA GLU A 395 12.76 13.98 21.55
C GLU A 395 12.10 14.48 22.83
N LYS A 396 11.28 15.55 22.77
CA LYS A 396 10.61 16.12 23.96
C LYS A 396 9.50 15.24 24.54
N CYS A 397 9.22 14.08 23.95
CA CYS A 397 8.24 13.14 24.46
C CYS A 397 8.81 12.31 25.62
N GLU A 398 7.93 11.79 26.48
CA GLU A 398 8.28 10.94 27.66
C GLU A 398 9.08 9.68 27.30
N PHE A 399 9.16 9.34 26.00
CA PHE A 399 9.87 8.20 25.47
C PHE A 399 11.31 8.57 25.14
N GLN A 400 12.28 8.05 25.90
CA GLN A 400 13.71 8.31 25.68
C GLN A 400 14.17 7.66 24.36
N LEU A 401 14.25 8.43 23.28
CA LEU A 401 14.58 7.95 21.93
C LEU A 401 16.06 7.54 21.74
N THR A 402 16.94 7.86 22.68
CA THR A 402 18.40 7.71 22.53
C THR A 402 18.92 6.28 22.73
N GLY A 403 18.14 5.41 23.38
CA GLY A 403 18.51 4.01 23.64
C GLY A 403 18.34 3.10 22.42
N CYS A 404 19.26 2.14 22.22
CA CYS A 404 19.13 1.11 21.17
C CYS A 404 17.82 0.30 21.31
N ALA A 405 17.39 0.02 22.54
CA ALA A 405 16.12 -0.65 22.83
C ALA A 405 14.91 0.16 22.35
N ALA A 406 14.89 1.47 22.63
CA ALA A 406 13.82 2.38 22.21
C ALA A 406 13.74 2.50 20.68
N ARG A 407 14.89 2.61 20.00
CA ARG A 407 14.96 2.60 18.53
C ARG A 407 14.39 1.32 17.93
N ASN A 408 14.77 0.16 18.48
CA ASN A 408 14.24 -1.13 18.04
C ASN A 408 12.74 -1.27 18.30
N GLU A 409 12.24 -0.74 19.41
CA GLU A 409 10.80 -0.73 19.71
C GLU A 409 10.00 0.07 18.68
N ILE A 410 10.49 1.25 18.28
CA ILE A 410 9.87 2.08 17.23
C ILE A 410 9.81 1.32 15.91
N VAL A 411 10.94 0.79 15.45
CA VAL A 411 11.02 0.04 14.18
C VAL A 411 10.10 -1.17 14.23
N ASN A 412 10.11 -1.93 15.32
CA ASN A 412 9.24 -3.10 15.49
C ASN A 412 7.76 -2.71 15.49
N ARG A 413 7.36 -1.68 16.23
CA ARG A 413 5.96 -1.24 16.29
C ARG A 413 5.45 -0.72 14.95
N VAL A 414 6.26 0.08 14.24
CA VAL A 414 5.95 0.58 12.90
C VAL A 414 5.81 -0.59 11.92
N ARG A 415 6.78 -1.52 11.92
CA ARG A 415 6.73 -2.72 11.07
C ARG A 415 5.50 -3.58 11.35
N ARG A 416 5.20 -3.90 12.61
CA ARG A 416 4.00 -4.66 12.99
C ARG A 416 2.71 -3.98 12.52
N THR A 417 2.63 -2.65 12.64
CA THR A 417 1.46 -1.88 12.19
C THR A 417 1.29 -1.94 10.67
N LEU A 418 2.38 -1.75 9.92
CA LEU A 418 2.40 -1.85 8.45
C LEU A 418 2.03 -3.26 7.96
N MET A 419 2.48 -4.29 8.68
CA MET A 419 2.24 -5.70 8.38
C MET A 419 0.93 -6.23 8.98
N GLY A 420 0.22 -5.46 9.79
CA GLY A 420 -1.05 -5.85 10.42
C GLY A 420 -0.93 -6.98 11.46
N TRP A 421 0.14 -7.01 12.25
CA TRP A 421 0.45 -8.00 13.29
C TRP A 421 0.24 -7.52 14.73
#